data_AF-A0A4Y2P8P6-F1
#
_entry.id   AF-A0A4Y2P8P6-F1
#
_cell.length_a   1.000
_cell.length_b   1.000
_cell.length_c   1.000
_cell.angle_alpha   90.00
_cell.angle_beta   90.00
_cell.angle_gamma   90.00
#
_symmetry.space_group_name_H-M   'P 1'
#
loop_
_entity.id
_entity.type
_entity.pdbx_description
1 polymer ?
#
loop_
_entity_poly.entity_id
_entity_poly.type
_entity_poly.pdbx_seq_one_letter_code
_entity_poly.pdbx_strand_id
1 'polypeptide(L)'
;MTVALHALVQISNRPCGCYIIYIDSLSVLQSLQSFHYHRHPLVFEVLDFNYRLYSRGFTVLFCWVPAHVGISGNEQADKAAKSAAHFLTLPFLHAI
;
A
#
# COMPACT_ATOMS: atom_id res chain seq x y z
N MET A 1 -4.08 2.26 -3.28
CA MET A 1 -3.07 1.92 -4.30
C MET A 1 -1.73 2.62 -4.03
N THR A 2 -1.69 3.93 -3.83
CA THR A 2 -0.47 4.68 -3.45
C THR A 2 0.20 4.16 -2.15
N VAL A 3 -0.61 3.68 -1.20
CA VAL A 3 -0.12 3.08 0.06
C VAL A 3 0.68 1.78 -0.15
N ALA A 4 0.35 0.98 -1.16
CA ALA A 4 1.07 -0.26 -1.45
C ALA A 4 2.45 0.03 -2.02
N LEU A 5 2.55 1.02 -2.92
CA LEU A 5 3.84 1.48 -3.45
C LEU A 5 4.72 2.04 -2.33
N HIS A 6 4.16 2.90 -1.46
CA HIS A 6 4.91 3.45 -0.33
C HIS A 6 5.41 2.35 0.62
N ALA A 7 4.59 1.33 0.90
CA ALA A 7 5.01 0.19 1.72
C ALA A 7 6.18 -0.59 1.08
N LEU A 8 6.15 -0.81 -0.23
CA LEU A 8 7.26 -1.46 -0.95
C LEU A 8 8.55 -0.62 -0.89
N VAL A 9 8.46 0.70 -1.06
CA VAL A 9 9.61 1.61 -0.92
C VAL A 9 10.19 1.51 0.48
N GLN A 10 9.36 1.48 1.52
CA GLN A 10 9.82 1.30 2.91
C GLN A 10 10.52 -0.06 3.11
N ILE A 11 9.98 -1.15 2.55
CA ILE A 11 10.61 -2.47 2.58
C ILE A 11 11.96 -2.47 1.87
N SER A 12 12.10 -1.74 0.75
CA SER A 12 13.34 -1.68 -0.03
C SER A 12 14.54 -1.12 0.74
N ASN A 13 14.28 -0.38 1.81
CA ASN A 13 15.27 0.20 2.72
C ASN A 13 15.56 -0.68 3.95
N ARG A 14 14.97 -1.88 4.04
CA ARG A 14 15.17 -2.85 5.13
C ARG A 14 16.02 -4.03 4.66
N PRO A 15 16.52 -4.88 5.58
CA PRO A 15 17.23 -6.11 5.21
C PRO A 15 16.36 -7.01 4.32
N CYS A 16 16.98 -7.72 3.38
CA CYS A 16 16.27 -8.69 2.55
C CYS A 16 15.64 -9.78 3.43
N GLY A 17 14.42 -10.19 3.09
CA GLY A 17 13.67 -11.16 3.87
C GLY A 17 12.21 -11.26 3.44
N CYS A 18 11.39 -11.89 4.29
CA CYS A 18 9.96 -12.08 4.06
C CYS A 18 9.17 -10.98 4.75
N TYR A 19 8.30 -10.31 3.99
CA TYR A 19 7.43 -9.22 4.44
C TYR A 19 5.98 -9.52 4.07
N ILE A 20 5.06 -9.09 4.93
CA ILE A 20 3.62 -9.18 4.68
C ILE A 20 3.06 -7.76 4.70
N ILE A 21 2.36 -7.39 3.64
CA ILE A 21 1.60 -6.14 3.54
C ILE A 21 0.12 -6.50 3.73
N TYR A 22 -0.45 -6.05 4.84
CA TYR A 22 -1.88 -6.18 5.11
C TYR A 22 -2.65 -5.06 4.40
N ILE A 23 -3.67 -5.45 3.64
CA ILE A 23 -4.51 -4.55 2.86
C ILE A 23 -5.97 -4.79 3.24
N ASP A 24 -6.65 -3.75 3.70
CA ASP A 24 -8.06 -3.77 4.07
C ASP A 24 -9.00 -3.37 2.91
N SER A 25 -8.44 -2.73 1.89
CA SER A 25 -9.18 -2.33 0.70
C SER A 25 -9.26 -3.46 -0.34
N LEU A 26 -10.45 -4.07 -0.45
CA LEU A 26 -10.74 -5.11 -1.43
C LEU A 26 -10.49 -4.63 -2.87
N SER A 27 -10.79 -3.37 -3.18
CA SER A 27 -10.55 -2.79 -4.50
C SER A 27 -9.05 -2.68 -4.84
N VAL A 28 -8.19 -2.44 -3.84
CA VAL A 28 -6.74 -2.45 -4.04
C VAL A 28 -6.26 -3.87 -4.36
N LEU A 29 -6.72 -4.89 -3.64
CA LEU A 29 -6.35 -6.27 -3.93
C LEU A 29 -6.84 -6.73 -5.30
N GLN A 30 -8.09 -6.41 -5.65
CA GLN A 30 -8.64 -6.68 -6.96
C GLN A 30 -7.81 -6.01 -8.07
N SER A 31 -7.34 -4.78 -7.86
CA SER A 31 -6.47 -4.10 -8.83
C SER A 31 -5.13 -4.81 -9.01
N LEU A 32 -4.51 -5.30 -7.93
CA LEU A 32 -3.24 -6.04 -7.96
C LEU A 32 -3.37 -7.45 -8.55
N GLN A 33 -4.52 -8.09 -8.31
CA GLN A 33 -4.83 -9.44 -8.81
C GLN A 33 -5.35 -9.42 -10.25
N SER A 34 -5.85 -8.29 -10.73
CA SER A 34 -6.37 -8.19 -12.10
C SER A 34 -5.23 -8.36 -13.12
N PHE A 35 -5.45 -9.23 -14.10
CA PHE A 35 -4.56 -9.41 -15.27
C PHE A 35 -4.49 -8.18 -16.18
N HIS A 36 -5.12 -7.06 -15.78
CA HIS A 36 -5.13 -5.80 -16.52
C HIS A 36 -3.96 -4.91 -16.10
N TYR A 37 -2.77 -5.50 -16.04
CA TYR A 37 -1.49 -4.86 -15.74
C TYR A 37 -1.22 -3.60 -16.56
N HIS A 38 -1.89 -3.45 -17.70
CA HIS A 38 -1.70 -2.38 -18.66
C HIS A 38 -2.71 -1.23 -18.57
N ARG A 39 -3.75 -1.33 -17.74
CA ARG A 39 -4.84 -0.33 -17.72
C ARG A 39 -4.60 0.81 -16.73
N HIS A 40 -3.79 0.60 -15.70
CA HIS A 40 -3.54 1.62 -14.68
C HIS A 40 -2.04 1.76 -14.38
N PRO A 41 -1.40 2.89 -14.74
CA PRO A 41 0.04 3.11 -14.56
C PRO A 41 0.55 2.81 -13.14
N LEU A 42 -0.24 3.18 -12.11
CA LEU A 42 0.11 2.89 -10.71
C LEU A 42 0.09 1.40 -10.35
N VAL A 43 -0.77 0.57 -10.96
CA VAL A 43 -0.77 -0.89 -10.70
C VAL A 43 0.49 -1.50 -11.28
N PHE A 44 0.86 -1.07 -12.50
CA PHE A 44 2.09 -1.49 -13.14
C PHE A 44 3.32 -1.15 -12.30
N GLU A 45 3.42 0.10 -11.81
CA GLU A 45 4.55 0.55 -11.00
C GLU A 45 4.69 -0.28 -9.71
N VAL A 46 3.58 -0.57 -9.02
CA VAL A 46 3.60 -1.41 -7.81
C VAL A 46 4.12 -2.81 -8.11
N LEU A 47 3.67 -3.42 -9.21
CA LEU A 47 4.06 -4.78 -9.57
C LEU A 47 5.50 -4.88 -10.09
N ASP A 48 5.91 -3.92 -10.91
CA ASP A 48 7.29 -3.80 -11.39
C ASP A 48 8.26 -3.60 -10.21
N PHE A 49 7.91 -2.73 -9.26
CA PHE A 49 8.73 -2.52 -8.08
C PHE A 49 8.77 -3.76 -7.18
N ASN A 50 7.63 -4.47 -7.04
CA ASN A 50 7.59 -5.75 -6.33
C ASN A 50 8.48 -6.81 -7.00
N TYR A 51 8.48 -6.89 -8.33
CA TYR A 51 9.35 -7.78 -9.09
C TYR A 51 10.84 -7.43 -8.89
N ARG A 52 11.18 -6.14 -8.89
CA ARG A 52 12.54 -5.67 -8.58
C ARG A 52 12.99 -5.99 -7.15
N LEU A 53 12.07 -6.01 -6.19
CA LEU A 53 12.37 -6.47 -4.84
C LEU A 53 12.58 -7.98 -4.80
N TYR A 54 11.75 -8.74 -5.52
CA TYR A 54 11.89 -10.19 -5.64
C TYR A 54 13.25 -10.59 -6.20
N SER A 55 13.72 -9.93 -7.27
CA SER A 55 15.04 -10.18 -7.85
C SER A 55 16.20 -9.83 -6.90
N ARG A 56 15.96 -9.00 -5.88
CA ARG A 56 16.91 -8.65 -4.81
C ARG A 56 16.81 -9.58 -3.58
N GLY A 57 16.01 -10.65 -3.65
CA GLY A 57 15.87 -11.63 -2.56
C GLY A 57 14.84 -11.27 -1.50
N PHE A 58 13.92 -10.34 -1.78
CA PHE A 58 12.78 -10.06 -0.91
C PHE A 58 11.59 -10.92 -1.30
N THR A 59 10.83 -11.39 -0.31
CA THR A 59 9.53 -12.01 -0.55
C THR A 59 8.47 -11.10 0.07
N VAL A 60 7.58 -10.54 -0.74
CA VAL A 60 6.49 -9.70 -0.26
C VAL A 60 5.15 -10.38 -0.54
N LEU A 61 4.36 -10.59 0.51
CA LEU A 61 3.02 -11.17 0.44
C LEU A 61 1.97 -10.09 0.69
N PHE A 62 0.93 -10.05 -0.15
CA PHE A 62 -0.23 -9.19 0.07
C PHE A 62 -1.34 -10.00 0.74
N CYS A 63 -1.75 -9.60 1.95
CA CYS A 63 -2.76 -10.29 2.73
C CYS A 63 -3.99 -9.41 2.89
N TRP A 64 -5.17 -9.95 2.56
CA TRP A 64 -6.43 -9.26 2.84
C TRP A 64 -6.78 -9.34 4.31
N VAL A 65 -7.20 -8.21 4.88
CA VAL A 65 -7.76 -8.13 6.22
C VAL A 65 -9.11 -7.45 6.14
N PRO A 66 -10.16 -7.93 6.82
CA PRO A 66 -11.42 -7.21 6.82
C PRO A 66 -11.27 -5.91 7.62
N ALA A 67 -11.84 -4.82 7.10
CA ALA A 67 -11.91 -3.57 7.87
C ALA A 67 -12.80 -3.77 9.11
N HIS A 68 -12.47 -3.08 10.21
CA HIS A 68 -13.31 -2.98 11.41
C HIS A 68 -13.60 -4.27 12.21
N VAL A 69 -12.69 -5.25 12.21
CA VAL A 69 -12.84 -6.49 13.02
C VAL A 69 -12.10 -6.44 14.37
N GLY A 70 -11.74 -5.26 14.87
CA GLY A 70 -11.02 -5.14 16.15
C GLY A 70 -9.52 -5.43 16.09
N ILE A 71 -8.92 -5.51 14.89
CA ILE A 71 -7.46 -5.68 14.76
C ILE A 71 -6.79 -4.34 15.05
N SER A 72 -6.22 -4.22 16.25
CA SER A 72 -5.62 -2.98 16.75
C SER A 72 -4.62 -2.33 15.78
N GLY A 73 -3.82 -3.12 15.06
CA GLY A 73 -2.88 -2.60 14.05
C GLY A 73 -3.59 -1.96 12.85
N ASN A 74 -4.71 -2.54 12.41
CA ASN A 74 -5.52 -1.99 11.31
C ASN A 74 -6.25 -0.71 11.71
N GLU A 75 -6.78 -0.67 12.94
CA GLU A 75 -7.44 0.53 13.48
C GLU A 75 -6.48 1.70 13.64
N GLN A 76 -5.25 1.44 14.08
CA GLN A 76 -4.21 2.46 14.16
C GLN A 76 -3.84 2.98 12.76
N ALA A 77 -3.71 2.10 11.77
CA ALA A 77 -3.45 2.49 10.38
C ALA A 77 -4.59 3.33 9.79
N ASP A 78 -5.85 2.94 9.99
CA ASP A 78 -7.03 3.68 9.54
C ASP A 78 -7.13 5.06 10.22
N LYS A 79 -6.85 5.14 11.53
CA LYS A 79 -6.80 6.41 12.26
C LYS A 79 -5.71 7.33 11.71
N ALA A 80 -4.52 6.80 11.42
CA ALA A 80 -3.43 7.56 10.82
C ALA A 80 -3.79 8.07 9.41
N ALA A 81 -4.39 7.21 8.58
CA ALA A 81 -4.85 7.57 7.25
C ALA A 81 -5.93 8.67 7.28
N LYS A 82 -6.93 8.54 8.16
CA LYS A 82 -7.97 9.57 8.38
C LYS A 82 -7.38 10.89 8.85
N SER A 83 -6.39 10.85 9.73
CA SER A 83 -5.70 12.05 10.23
C SER A 83 -4.94 12.77 9.11
N ALA A 84 -4.23 12.01 8.26
CA ALA A 84 -3.52 12.56 7.10
C ALA A 84 -4.48 13.13 6.05
N ALA A 85 -5.60 12.44 5.77
CA ALA A 85 -6.63 12.93 4.86
C ALA A 85 -7.25 14.24 5.38
N HIS A 86 -7.54 14.31 6.69
CA HIS A 86 -8.07 15.53 7.31
C HIS A 86 -7.08 16.70 7.22
N PHE A 87 -5.78 16.44 7.39
CA PHE A 87 -4.73 17.44 7.22
C PHE A 87 -4.67 17.97 5.77
N LEU A 88 -4.81 17.10 4.77
CA LEU A 88 -4.82 17.48 3.36
C LEU A 88 -6.09 18.23 2.93
N THR A 89 -7.20 18.08 3.67
CA THR A 89 -8.46 18.81 3.42
C THR A 89 -8.56 20.15 4.14
N LEU A 90 -7.63 20.50 5.04
CA LEU A 90 -7.62 21.83 5.67
C LEU A 90 -7.15 22.90 4.65
N PRO A 91 -7.81 24.06 4.56
CA PRO A 91 -7.61 25.06 3.50
C PRO A 91 -6.31 25.88 3.63
N PHE A 92 -5.23 25.31 4.17
CA PHE A 92 -3.94 25.99 4.32
C PHE A 92 -3.11 26.07 3.02
N LEU A 93 -3.55 25.46 1.92
CA LEU A 93 -2.80 25.40 0.65
C LEU A 93 -3.42 26.21 -0.51
N HIS A 94 -4.50 26.97 -0.28
CA HIS A 94 -5.11 27.85 -1.30
C HIS A 94 -4.61 29.31 -1.25
N ALA A 95 -3.60 29.63 -0.45
CA ALA A 95 -3.04 30.99 -0.36
C ALA A 95 -1.53 30.99 -0.61
N ILE A 96 -1.14 30.82 -1.89
CA ILE A 96 0.08 31.38 -2.47
C ILE A 96 -0.30 31.94 -3.84
#